data_AF-A0A2E1CUW4-F1
#
_entry.id   AF-A0A2E1CUW4-F1
#
_cell.length_a   1.000
_cell.length_b   1.000
_cell.length_c   1.000
_cell.angle_alpha   90.00
_cell.angle_beta   90.00
_cell.angle_gamma   90.00
#
_symmetry.space_group_name_H-M   'P 1'
#
loop_
_entity.id
_entity.type
_entity.pdbx_description
1 polymer ?
#
loop_
_entity_poly.entity_id
_entity_poly.type
_entity_poly.pdbx_seq_one_letter_code
_entity_poly.pdbx_strand_id
1 'polypeptide(L)'
;MTHIMQHRTSQKTVVTGKVFHAVTGTAQRTAQRTAQRTAQRTAQRAAQGAVKGGSAAPISQITSGNITESDKRDEQEAASAIVARQRKHHNAGEGPRAGDKDAANDDGRIIAVTSRGHSTKKRARCHKNTNEHKVAGSRTGVRQRSRRTDLLKGLLARGDLRQEHIGAARDIVRAFQTITEDVSMRVSRPDRIIVQGGRTTPQGEFDHDILLKQAYDKWVQALKREGMLLTPLLEMLVDERPLSQVDREWRHRKGWAKSHLYDGLELYCALRRALQHRQGRGIK
;
A
#
# COMPACT_ATOMS: atom_id res chain seq x y z
N MET A 1 -6.03 50.87 -53.99
CA MET A 1 -5.94 50.85 -52.51
C MET A 1 -5.78 49.41 -52.06
N THR A 2 -4.55 48.99 -51.79
CA THR A 2 -4.16 47.59 -51.51
C THR A 2 -3.88 47.44 -50.01
N HIS A 3 -4.71 46.67 -49.31
CA HIS A 3 -4.55 46.40 -47.89
C HIS A 3 -3.55 45.25 -47.68
N ILE A 4 -2.37 45.58 -47.16
CA ILE A 4 -1.34 44.62 -46.77
C ILE A 4 -1.69 44.08 -45.38
N MET A 5 -2.10 42.81 -45.30
CA MET A 5 -2.32 42.07 -44.06
C MET A 5 -0.98 41.60 -43.49
N GLN A 6 -0.59 42.14 -42.32
CA GLN A 6 0.57 41.68 -41.58
C GLN A 6 0.22 40.46 -40.73
N HIS A 7 0.73 39.28 -41.11
CA HIS A 7 0.70 38.09 -40.27
C HIS A 7 1.77 38.19 -39.17
N ARG A 8 1.35 38.32 -37.91
CA ARG A 8 2.21 38.12 -36.74
C ARG A 8 2.35 36.64 -36.44
N THR A 9 3.49 36.05 -36.77
CA THR A 9 3.89 34.73 -36.31
C THR A 9 4.49 34.83 -34.91
N SER A 10 3.78 34.33 -33.89
CA SER A 10 4.32 34.17 -32.54
C SER A 10 5.34 33.03 -32.50
N GLN A 11 6.62 33.38 -32.36
CA GLN A 11 7.67 32.41 -32.04
C GLN A 11 7.52 31.96 -30.57
N LYS A 12 7.32 30.66 -30.36
CA LYS A 12 7.44 30.01 -29.05
C LYS A 12 8.92 29.78 -28.77
N THR A 13 9.49 30.55 -27.85
CA THR A 13 10.79 30.28 -27.25
C THR A 13 10.70 29.07 -26.33
N VAL A 14 11.38 28.00 -26.70
CA VAL A 14 11.63 26.83 -25.83
C VAL A 14 12.83 27.16 -24.96
N VAL A 15 12.59 27.48 -23.68
CA VAL A 15 13.64 27.65 -22.68
C VAL A 15 13.97 26.27 -22.12
N THR A 16 15.03 25.66 -22.65
CA THR A 16 15.62 24.42 -22.15
C THR A 16 16.48 24.73 -20.92
N GLY A 17 15.88 24.63 -19.73
CA GLY A 17 16.59 24.75 -18.46
C GLY A 17 17.39 23.50 -18.11
N LYS A 18 18.70 23.51 -18.39
CA LYS A 18 19.71 22.60 -17.82
C LYS A 18 20.13 23.12 -16.44
N VAL A 19 19.45 22.71 -15.36
CA VAL A 19 19.98 22.84 -13.99
C VAL A 19 19.43 21.72 -13.10
N PHE A 20 19.94 20.49 -13.21
CA PHE A 20 19.62 19.42 -12.23
C PHE A 20 20.75 18.37 -12.12
N HIS A 21 21.95 18.79 -11.74
CA HIS A 21 23.01 17.87 -11.30
C HIS A 21 23.79 18.46 -10.10
N ALA A 22 23.15 18.57 -8.94
CA ALA A 22 23.87 18.93 -7.70
C ALA A 22 23.27 18.34 -6.40
N VAL A 23 22.26 17.46 -6.45
CA VAL A 23 21.54 16.98 -5.24
C VAL A 23 21.81 15.51 -4.91
N THR A 24 22.67 14.81 -5.65
CA THR A 24 23.00 13.40 -5.37
C THR A 24 24.19 13.20 -4.42
N GLY A 25 24.99 14.24 -4.16
CA GLY A 25 26.22 14.11 -3.37
C GLY A 25 26.04 14.00 -1.84
N THR A 26 24.94 14.53 -1.28
CA THR A 26 24.74 14.57 0.17
C THR A 26 24.20 13.25 0.72
N ALA A 27 23.28 12.60 0.02
CA ALA A 27 22.71 11.31 0.42
C ALA A 27 23.77 10.19 0.51
N GLN A 28 24.73 10.18 -0.42
CA GLN A 28 25.79 9.18 -0.46
C GLN A 28 26.78 9.32 0.71
N ARG A 29 27.09 10.55 1.14
CA ARG A 29 27.95 10.80 2.31
C ARG A 29 27.28 10.40 3.63
N THR A 30 25.95 10.54 3.73
CA THR A 30 25.21 10.11 4.93
C THR A 30 25.21 8.59 5.06
N ALA A 31 24.99 7.87 3.95
CA ALA A 31 25.00 6.40 3.92
C ALA A 31 26.39 5.80 4.28
N GLN A 32 27.48 6.41 3.80
CA GLN A 32 28.84 5.97 4.15
C GLN A 32 29.15 6.15 5.64
N ARG A 33 28.68 7.24 6.26
CA ARG A 33 28.90 7.49 7.70
C ARG A 33 28.12 6.54 8.59
N THR A 34 26.90 6.13 8.22
CA THR A 34 26.16 5.11 8.96
C THR A 34 26.85 3.75 8.87
N ALA A 35 27.30 3.34 7.69
CA ALA A 35 28.01 2.07 7.51
C ALA A 35 29.29 1.98 8.38
N GLN A 36 30.09 3.05 8.41
CA GLN A 36 31.32 3.11 9.23
C GLN A 36 31.03 3.01 10.73
N ARG A 37 29.97 3.66 11.23
CA ARG A 37 29.58 3.61 12.65
C ARG A 37 29.09 2.22 13.06
N THR A 38 28.37 1.52 12.19
CA THR A 38 27.92 0.16 12.47
C THR A 38 29.11 -0.79 12.57
N ALA A 39 30.07 -0.70 11.64
CA ALA A 39 31.29 -1.51 11.65
C ALA A 39 32.13 -1.30 12.92
N GLN A 40 32.29 -0.04 13.36
CA GLN A 40 33.02 0.28 14.60
C GLN A 40 32.34 -0.28 15.85
N ARG A 41 31.00 -0.24 15.92
CA ARG A 41 30.25 -0.82 17.05
C ARG A 41 30.38 -2.34 17.11
N THR A 42 30.34 -3.02 15.96
CA THR A 42 30.51 -4.48 15.92
C THR A 42 31.90 -4.89 16.38
N ALA A 43 32.94 -4.14 15.97
CA ALA A 43 34.32 -4.38 16.41
C ALA A 43 34.51 -4.14 17.92
N GLN A 44 33.93 -3.06 18.48
CA GLN A 44 34.00 -2.79 19.92
C GLN A 44 33.28 -3.86 20.76
N ARG A 45 32.16 -4.39 20.25
CA ARG A 45 31.39 -5.44 20.95
C ARG A 45 32.12 -6.78 20.93
N ALA A 46 32.83 -7.09 19.85
CA ALA A 46 33.71 -8.27 19.78
C ALA A 46 34.90 -8.16 20.75
N ALA A 47 35.48 -6.97 20.92
CA ALA A 47 36.58 -6.76 21.85
C ALA A 47 36.16 -6.85 23.33
N GLN A 48 34.92 -6.51 23.66
CA GLN A 48 34.42 -6.52 25.05
C GLN A 48 33.83 -7.86 25.50
N GLY A 49 33.62 -8.81 24.58
CA GLY A 49 32.99 -10.11 24.87
C GLY A 49 33.91 -11.18 25.46
N ALA A 50 35.22 -10.92 25.61
CA ALA A 50 36.20 -11.94 25.98
C ALA A 50 36.49 -12.08 27.49
N VAL A 51 35.83 -11.30 28.36
CA VAL A 51 36.14 -11.31 29.81
C VAL A 51 34.88 -11.48 30.65
N LYS A 52 34.46 -12.74 30.84
CA LYS A 52 33.99 -13.28 32.13
C LYS A 52 33.52 -14.72 31.95
N GLY A 53 34.39 -15.65 32.36
CA GLY A 53 33.95 -16.97 32.80
C GLY A 53 33.08 -16.83 34.05
N GLY A 54 32.03 -17.63 34.12
CA GLY A 54 31.08 -17.60 35.24
C GLY A 54 29.97 -18.62 35.07
N SER A 55 30.26 -19.85 35.52
CA SER A 55 29.36 -20.85 36.09
C SER A 55 28.03 -21.12 35.39
N ALA A 56 27.99 -22.26 34.70
CA ALA A 56 26.83 -22.89 34.12
C ALA A 56 25.79 -23.29 35.18
N ALA A 57 24.53 -22.93 34.94
CA ALA A 57 23.36 -23.67 35.42
C ALA A 57 22.72 -24.36 34.21
N PRO A 58 22.26 -25.61 34.33
CA PRO A 58 21.68 -26.35 33.22
C PRO A 58 20.31 -25.77 32.86
N ILE A 59 20.26 -25.02 31.76
CA ILE A 59 19.02 -24.58 31.15
C ILE A 59 18.40 -25.79 30.46
N SER A 60 17.26 -26.23 31.00
CA SER A 60 16.41 -27.27 30.44
C SER A 60 16.16 -27.01 28.96
N GLN A 61 16.54 -27.98 28.14
CA GLN A 61 16.35 -27.98 26.70
C GLN A 61 14.87 -27.88 26.37
N ILE A 62 14.41 -26.70 25.96
CA ILE A 62 13.15 -26.54 25.25
C ILE A 62 13.41 -27.07 23.84
N THR A 63 13.02 -28.32 23.62
CA THR A 63 13.03 -28.99 22.31
C THR A 63 12.17 -28.16 21.35
N SER A 64 12.84 -27.42 20.48
CA SER A 64 12.21 -26.82 19.31
C SER A 64 11.65 -27.96 18.47
N GLY A 65 10.33 -28.11 18.48
CA GLY A 65 9.64 -29.14 17.70
C GLY A 65 10.05 -29.02 16.24
N ASN A 66 10.61 -30.10 15.69
CA ASN A 66 10.93 -30.21 14.27
C ASN A 66 9.66 -29.96 13.46
N ILE A 67 9.57 -28.78 12.85
CA ILE A 67 8.57 -28.46 11.84
C ILE A 67 8.84 -29.43 10.68
N THR A 68 8.02 -30.47 10.59
CA THR A 68 8.18 -31.52 9.59
C THR A 68 8.08 -30.94 8.18
N GLU A 69 8.92 -31.43 7.28
CA GLU A 69 8.99 -30.98 5.88
C GLU A 69 7.64 -31.12 5.15
N SER A 70 6.77 -32.03 5.63
CA SER A 70 5.39 -32.21 5.18
C SER A 70 4.52 -30.96 5.34
N ASP A 71 4.67 -30.21 6.45
CA ASP A 71 3.87 -28.99 6.69
C ASP A 71 4.18 -27.87 5.69
N LYS A 72 5.37 -27.88 5.08
CA LYS A 72 5.76 -26.91 4.06
C LYS A 72 5.14 -27.21 2.70
N ARG A 73 4.88 -28.49 2.39
CA ARG A 73 4.28 -28.89 1.11
C ARG A 73 2.81 -28.52 1.02
N ASP A 74 2.04 -28.77 2.09
CA ASP A 74 0.61 -28.44 2.13
C ASP A 74 0.35 -26.92 2.02
N GLU A 75 1.20 -26.10 2.65
CA GLU A 75 1.12 -24.63 2.50
C GLU A 75 1.45 -24.15 1.08
N GLN A 76 2.36 -24.85 0.38
CA GLN A 76 2.77 -24.49 -0.98
C GLN A 76 1.73 -24.89 -2.02
N GLU A 77 1.05 -26.02 -1.83
CA GLU A 77 -0.03 -26.49 -2.70
C GLU A 77 -1.29 -25.63 -2.57
N ALA A 78 -1.70 -25.30 -1.34
CA ALA A 78 -2.87 -24.43 -1.11
C ALA A 78 -2.65 -23.02 -1.67
N ALA A 79 -1.43 -22.47 -1.54
CA ALA A 79 -1.08 -21.19 -2.15
C ALA A 79 -1.15 -21.28 -3.69
N SER A 80 -0.52 -22.30 -4.29
CA SER A 80 -0.51 -22.47 -5.76
C SER A 80 -1.91 -22.63 -6.36
N ALA A 81 -2.84 -23.31 -5.67
CA ALA A 81 -4.20 -23.48 -6.14
C ALA A 81 -4.99 -22.16 -6.20
N ILE A 82 -4.73 -21.22 -5.28
CA ILE A 82 -5.35 -19.89 -5.27
C ILE A 82 -4.81 -19.04 -6.42
N VAL A 83 -3.49 -19.08 -6.65
CA VAL A 83 -2.83 -18.39 -7.78
C VAL A 83 -3.34 -18.88 -9.13
N ALA A 84 -3.50 -20.20 -9.28
CA ALA A 84 -4.02 -20.80 -10.50
C ALA A 84 -5.45 -20.33 -10.81
N ARG A 85 -6.29 -20.11 -9.78
CA ARG A 85 -7.63 -19.52 -9.95
C ARG A 85 -7.55 -18.04 -10.35
N GLN A 86 -6.66 -17.25 -9.76
CA GLN A 86 -6.52 -15.82 -10.06
C GLN A 86 -5.98 -15.53 -11.47
N ARG A 87 -5.00 -16.31 -11.97
CA ARG A 87 -4.54 -16.19 -13.37
C ARG A 87 -5.66 -16.36 -14.38
N LYS A 88 -6.64 -17.22 -14.07
CA LYS A 88 -7.80 -17.48 -14.94
C LYS A 88 -8.76 -16.29 -15.01
N HIS A 89 -8.90 -15.52 -13.92
CA HIS A 89 -9.75 -14.32 -13.89
C HIS A 89 -9.07 -13.08 -14.49
N HIS A 90 -7.74 -12.96 -14.37
CA HIS A 90 -7.01 -11.82 -14.95
C HIS A 90 -6.83 -11.91 -16.47
N ASN A 91 -6.70 -13.10 -17.05
CA ASN A 91 -6.60 -13.27 -18.52
C ASN A 91 -7.97 -13.24 -19.23
N ALA A 92 -9.08 -13.42 -18.53
CA ALA A 92 -10.41 -13.39 -19.15
C ALA A 92 -10.91 -11.97 -19.51
N GLY A 93 -10.20 -10.92 -19.07
CA GLY A 93 -10.56 -9.52 -19.33
C GLY A 93 -9.90 -8.90 -20.56
N GLU A 94 -8.92 -9.56 -21.18
CA GLU A 94 -8.33 -9.16 -22.45
C GLU A 94 -9.06 -9.87 -23.59
N GLY A 95 -10.34 -9.54 -23.77
CA GLY A 95 -10.99 -9.80 -25.04
C GLY A 95 -10.20 -9.08 -26.14
N PRO A 96 -9.98 -9.69 -27.32
CA PRO A 96 -9.28 -9.05 -28.42
C PRO A 96 -9.95 -7.70 -28.68
N ARG A 97 -9.17 -6.62 -28.55
CA ARG A 97 -9.61 -5.29 -28.98
C ARG A 97 -10.00 -5.42 -30.45
N ALA A 98 -11.30 -5.44 -30.72
CA ALA A 98 -11.84 -5.30 -32.06
C ALA A 98 -11.42 -3.90 -32.55
N GLY A 99 -10.33 -3.85 -33.31
CA GLY A 99 -9.73 -2.61 -33.75
C GLY A 99 -8.51 -2.88 -34.61
N ASP A 100 -8.75 -3.50 -35.77
CA ASP A 100 -8.09 -3.18 -37.04
C ASP A 100 -8.78 -3.99 -38.15
N LYS A 101 -9.87 -3.43 -38.66
CA LYS A 101 -10.46 -3.80 -39.95
C LYS A 101 -10.64 -2.53 -40.79
N ASP A 102 -9.53 -1.82 -41.01
CA ASP A 102 -9.46 -0.76 -41.99
C ASP A 102 -8.41 -1.15 -43.04
N ALA A 103 -8.85 -1.85 -44.09
CA ALA A 103 -8.27 -1.74 -45.43
C ALA A 103 -9.17 -2.42 -46.46
N ALA A 104 -9.39 -1.71 -47.57
CA ALA A 104 -10.11 -2.11 -48.77
C ALA A 104 -11.65 -2.08 -48.68
N ASN A 105 -12.21 -0.87 -48.75
CA ASN A 105 -13.19 -0.61 -49.80
C ASN A 105 -13.05 0.85 -50.27
N ASP A 106 -12.32 0.96 -51.37
CA ASP A 106 -12.30 2.11 -52.26
C ASP A 106 -13.56 2.00 -53.14
N ASP A 107 -14.55 2.85 -52.88
CA ASP A 107 -15.61 3.14 -53.84
C ASP A 107 -15.99 4.61 -53.67
N GLY A 108 -15.49 5.41 -54.61
CA GLY A 108 -15.73 6.83 -54.71
C GLY A 108 -17.22 7.15 -54.71
N ARG A 109 -17.68 7.82 -53.65
CA ARG A 109 -18.93 8.57 -53.67
C ARG A 109 -18.69 9.98 -53.15
N ILE A 110 -18.56 10.89 -54.12
CA ILE A 110 -18.62 12.33 -53.90
C ILE A 110 -20.00 12.65 -53.35
N ILE A 111 -20.09 12.95 -52.05
CA ILE A 111 -21.28 13.57 -51.45
C ILE A 111 -20.94 15.01 -51.12
N ALA A 112 -21.70 15.88 -51.76
CA ALA A 112 -21.60 17.32 -51.68
C ALA A 112 -21.89 17.85 -50.26
N VAL A 113 -21.02 18.77 -49.87
CA VAL A 113 -21.18 19.90 -48.96
C VAL A 113 -22.66 20.30 -48.67
N THR A 114 -23.04 20.32 -47.39
CA THR A 114 -23.71 21.50 -46.82
C THR A 114 -23.25 21.74 -45.38
N SER A 115 -22.55 22.86 -45.20
CA SER A 115 -22.12 23.42 -43.93
C SER A 115 -23.33 24.04 -43.21
N ARG A 116 -23.83 23.39 -42.15
CA ARG A 116 -24.73 24.03 -41.18
C ARG A 116 -23.91 24.57 -40.01
N GLY A 117 -23.76 25.89 -40.00
CA GLY A 117 -23.13 26.63 -38.92
C GLY A 117 -23.90 26.47 -37.61
N HIS A 118 -23.29 25.80 -36.64
CA HIS A 118 -23.68 25.93 -35.25
C HIS A 118 -22.87 27.03 -34.60
N SER A 119 -23.54 28.18 -34.45
CA SER A 119 -23.15 29.33 -33.65
C SER A 119 -22.71 28.89 -32.25
N THR A 120 -21.41 28.89 -32.00
CA THR A 120 -20.84 28.78 -30.66
C THR A 120 -21.12 30.09 -29.92
N LYS A 121 -22.28 30.20 -29.28
CA LYS A 121 -22.54 31.23 -28.28
C LYS A 121 -21.56 31.07 -27.12
N LYS A 122 -20.43 31.78 -27.22
CA LYS A 122 -19.53 32.13 -26.13
C LYS A 122 -20.35 32.75 -24.99
N ARG A 123 -20.82 31.93 -24.06
CA ARG A 123 -21.22 32.41 -22.74
C ARG A 123 -19.96 32.50 -21.90
N ALA A 124 -19.32 33.67 -21.97
CA ALA A 124 -18.34 34.11 -20.99
C ALA A 124 -19.04 34.18 -19.63
N ARG A 125 -18.93 33.10 -18.85
CA ARG A 125 -19.39 33.10 -17.46
C ARG A 125 -18.23 33.66 -16.64
N CYS A 126 -18.23 34.97 -16.43
CA CYS A 126 -17.40 35.65 -15.44
C CYS A 126 -17.67 35.03 -14.07
N HIS A 127 -16.81 34.12 -13.63
CA HIS A 127 -16.74 33.77 -12.22
C HIS A 127 -16.01 34.91 -11.51
N LYS A 128 -16.79 35.79 -10.85
CA LYS A 128 -16.29 36.72 -9.84
C LYS A 128 -15.59 35.88 -8.77
N ASN A 129 -14.27 35.98 -8.75
CA ASN A 129 -13.42 35.40 -7.75
C ASN A 129 -13.45 36.33 -6.53
N THR A 130 -14.45 36.19 -5.67
CA THR A 130 -14.46 36.84 -4.35
C THR A 130 -13.48 36.09 -3.46
N ASN A 131 -12.22 36.52 -3.52
CA ASN A 131 -11.19 36.25 -2.53
C ASN A 131 -11.57 37.02 -1.25
N GLU A 132 -12.54 36.51 -0.50
CA GLU A 132 -12.77 36.97 0.86
C GLU A 132 -11.77 36.26 1.78
N HIS A 133 -10.85 37.07 2.29
CA HIS A 133 -9.89 36.74 3.34
C HIS A 133 -10.61 36.21 4.59
N LYS A 134 -10.77 34.90 4.70
CA LYS A 134 -11.20 34.25 5.95
C LYS A 134 -9.98 33.86 6.77
N VAL A 135 -9.55 34.79 7.63
CA VAL A 135 -8.48 34.63 8.60
C VAL A 135 -8.82 33.50 9.58
N ALA A 136 -8.03 32.44 9.48
CA ALA A 136 -7.48 31.59 10.53
C ALA A 136 -8.24 31.51 11.88
N GLY A 137 -9.31 30.73 11.92
CA GLY A 137 -9.78 30.06 13.13
C GLY A 137 -9.30 28.60 13.15
N SER A 138 -8.08 28.37 13.62
CA SER A 138 -7.43 27.04 13.70
C SER A 138 -8.09 26.14 14.76
N ARG A 139 -9.26 25.57 14.46
CA ARG A 139 -9.96 24.57 15.30
C ARG A 139 -10.75 23.50 14.51
N THR A 140 -10.23 23.01 13.39
CA THR A 140 -10.97 22.03 12.54
C THR A 140 -10.22 20.74 12.17
N GLY A 141 -9.10 20.43 12.83
CA GLY A 141 -8.33 19.21 12.55
C GLY A 141 -8.95 17.88 13.03
N VAL A 142 -9.97 17.91 13.90
CA VAL A 142 -10.42 16.69 14.61
C VAL A 142 -11.76 16.14 14.12
N ARG A 143 -12.55 16.89 13.32
CA ARG A 143 -13.93 16.47 12.96
C ARG A 143 -14.11 15.85 11.56
N GLN A 144 -13.07 15.80 10.71
CA GLN A 144 -13.22 15.17 9.38
C GLN A 144 -13.20 13.63 9.39
N ARG A 145 -12.85 12.97 10.52
CA ARG A 145 -12.94 11.50 10.62
C ARG A 145 -14.38 10.97 10.64
N SER A 146 -15.36 11.78 11.06
CA SER A 146 -16.71 11.30 11.37
C SER A 146 -17.65 11.10 10.16
N ARG A 147 -17.24 11.45 8.93
CA ARG A 147 -18.08 11.28 7.73
C ARG A 147 -17.46 10.43 6.63
N ARG A 148 -16.29 9.82 6.87
CA ARG A 148 -15.81 8.78 5.97
C ARG A 148 -16.71 7.57 6.21
N THR A 149 -17.65 7.36 5.29
CA THR A 149 -18.40 6.11 5.22
C THR A 149 -17.38 4.99 5.21
N ASP A 150 -17.44 4.13 6.21
CA ASP A 150 -16.61 2.95 6.37
C ASP A 150 -16.54 2.21 5.04
N LEU A 151 -15.36 2.28 4.40
CA LEU A 151 -15.14 1.83 3.02
C LEU A 151 -15.54 0.36 2.86
N LEU A 152 -15.27 -0.44 3.89
CA LEU A 152 -15.56 -1.86 3.93
C LEU A 152 -17.07 -2.11 4.00
N LYS A 153 -17.81 -1.32 4.79
CA LYS A 153 -19.29 -1.41 4.82
C LYS A 153 -19.90 -1.05 3.48
N GLY A 154 -19.38 -0.02 2.81
CA GLY A 154 -19.84 0.37 1.47
C GLY A 154 -19.58 -0.70 0.40
N LEU A 155 -18.51 -1.48 0.53
CA LEU A 155 -18.22 -2.61 -0.35
C LEU A 155 -19.07 -3.84 -0.02
N LEU A 156 -19.29 -4.13 1.27
CA LEU A 156 -20.19 -5.19 1.72
C LEU A 156 -21.63 -4.96 1.22
N ALA A 157 -22.15 -3.73 1.37
CA ALA A 157 -23.50 -3.38 0.93
C ALA A 157 -23.70 -3.53 -0.60
N ARG A 158 -22.62 -3.43 -1.38
CA ARG A 158 -22.63 -3.63 -2.84
C ARG A 158 -22.46 -5.10 -3.25
N GLY A 159 -22.22 -6.00 -2.30
CA GLY A 159 -21.92 -7.42 -2.58
C GLY A 159 -20.50 -7.66 -3.09
N ASP A 160 -19.62 -6.66 -3.02
CA ASP A 160 -18.23 -6.77 -3.50
C ASP A 160 -17.33 -7.52 -2.52
N LEU A 161 -17.69 -7.52 -1.23
CA LEU A 161 -16.99 -8.23 -0.17
C LEU A 161 -17.95 -9.17 0.58
N ARG A 162 -17.42 -10.27 1.09
CA ARG A 162 -18.13 -11.20 1.98
C ARG A 162 -17.92 -10.78 3.43
N GLN A 163 -18.80 -11.23 4.34
CA GLN A 163 -18.66 -10.98 5.78
C GLN A 163 -17.32 -11.49 6.32
N GLU A 164 -16.82 -12.60 5.77
CA GLU A 164 -15.50 -13.15 6.11
C GLU A 164 -14.36 -12.16 5.82
N HIS A 165 -14.44 -11.41 4.72
CA HIS A 165 -13.42 -10.41 4.34
C HIS A 165 -13.42 -9.23 5.32
N ILE A 166 -14.58 -8.88 5.87
CA ILE A 166 -14.69 -7.86 6.92
C ILE A 166 -14.01 -8.32 8.20
N GLY A 167 -14.18 -9.60 8.57
CA GLY A 167 -13.45 -10.22 9.66
C GLY A 167 -11.93 -10.18 9.43
N ALA A 168 -11.49 -10.63 8.26
CA ALA A 168 -10.06 -10.60 7.88
C ALA A 168 -9.46 -9.18 7.92
N ALA A 169 -10.17 -8.18 7.40
CA ALA A 169 -9.73 -6.80 7.44
C ALA A 169 -9.54 -6.29 8.87
N ARG A 170 -10.47 -6.62 9.79
CA ARG A 170 -10.37 -6.25 11.21
C ARG A 170 -9.19 -6.95 11.89
N ASP A 171 -9.01 -8.23 11.62
CA ASP A 171 -7.90 -9.02 12.15
C ASP A 171 -6.54 -8.43 11.71
N ILE A 172 -6.42 -8.06 10.42
CA ILE A 172 -5.22 -7.41 9.85
C ILE A 172 -4.96 -6.06 10.53
N VAL A 173 -5.98 -5.19 10.61
CA VAL A 173 -5.84 -3.85 11.22
C VAL A 173 -5.45 -3.98 12.69
N ARG A 174 -6.08 -4.89 13.44
CA ARG A 174 -5.73 -5.15 14.83
C ARG A 174 -4.31 -5.66 14.97
N ALA A 175 -3.89 -6.66 14.20
CA ALA A 175 -2.52 -7.18 14.23
C ALA A 175 -1.50 -6.07 13.90
N PHE A 176 -1.76 -5.25 12.87
CA PHE A 176 -0.91 -4.12 12.53
C PHE A 176 -0.81 -3.10 13.66
N GLN A 177 -1.93 -2.75 14.29
CA GLN A 177 -1.95 -1.84 15.44
C GLN A 177 -1.16 -2.41 16.62
N THR A 178 -1.37 -3.67 16.99
CA THR A 178 -0.63 -4.30 18.09
C THR A 178 0.88 -4.35 17.80
N ILE A 179 1.29 -4.67 16.56
CA ILE A 179 2.71 -4.68 16.18
C ILE A 179 3.30 -3.26 16.22
N THR A 180 2.55 -2.25 15.78
CA THR A 180 3.05 -0.87 15.68
C THR A 180 2.95 -0.08 16.99
N GLU A 181 2.06 -0.46 17.89
CA GLU A 181 1.97 0.09 19.25
C GLU A 181 3.26 -0.17 20.03
N ASP A 182 3.80 -1.38 19.94
CA ASP A 182 5.10 -1.75 20.52
C ASP A 182 6.27 -0.96 19.91
N VAL A 183 6.13 -0.51 18.66
CA VAL A 183 7.15 0.25 17.92
C VAL A 183 6.98 1.76 18.08
N SER A 184 5.89 2.23 18.71
CA SER A 184 5.65 3.65 18.91
C SER A 184 6.82 4.27 19.70
N MET A 185 7.71 4.94 18.95
CA MET A 185 8.88 5.60 19.49
C MET A 185 8.42 6.53 20.61
N ARG A 186 8.90 6.29 21.83
CA ARG A 186 8.88 7.30 22.88
C ARG A 186 9.74 8.45 22.38
N VAL A 187 9.10 9.47 21.81
CA VAL A 187 9.77 10.74 21.51
C VAL A 187 10.14 11.36 22.84
N SER A 188 11.36 11.09 23.31
CA SER A 188 11.93 11.79 24.44
C SER A 188 12.03 13.26 24.04
N ARG A 189 11.21 14.12 24.67
CA ARG A 189 11.41 15.57 24.57
C ARG A 189 12.86 15.85 25.01
N PRO A 190 13.66 16.59 24.22
CA PRO A 190 15.09 16.75 24.46
C PRO A 190 15.41 17.46 25.78
N ASP A 191 14.45 18.14 26.41
CA ASP A 191 14.80 19.13 27.43
C ASP A 191 14.68 18.65 28.87
N ARG A 192 13.91 17.61 29.21
CA ARG A 192 13.79 17.16 30.61
C ARG A 192 13.47 15.67 30.75
N ILE A 193 14.40 14.97 31.40
CA ILE A 193 14.22 13.75 32.20
C ILE A 193 14.21 12.43 31.40
N ILE A 194 15.18 11.57 31.75
CA ILE A 194 15.21 10.16 31.39
C ILE A 194 14.04 9.48 32.11
N VAL A 195 12.89 9.39 31.44
CA VAL A 195 11.84 8.47 31.88
C VAL A 195 12.33 7.08 31.52
N GLN A 196 12.81 6.37 32.53
CA GLN A 196 13.11 4.95 32.45
C GLN A 196 11.95 4.27 31.71
N GLY A 197 12.26 3.72 30.54
CA GLY A 197 11.39 2.80 29.83
C GLY A 197 11.30 1.53 30.66
N GLY A 198 10.57 1.59 31.77
CA GLY A 198 9.97 0.39 32.31
C GLY A 198 9.22 -0.22 31.15
N ARG A 199 9.72 -1.36 30.66
CA ARG A 199 8.90 -2.26 29.85
C ARG A 199 7.62 -2.35 30.65
N THR A 200 6.52 -1.83 30.12
CA THR A 200 5.22 -2.34 30.53
C THR A 200 5.39 -3.83 30.32
N THR A 201 5.61 -4.56 31.41
CA THR A 201 5.60 -6.02 31.37
C THR A 201 4.29 -6.32 30.69
N PRO A 202 4.30 -6.90 29.46
CA PRO A 202 3.06 -7.19 28.79
C PRO A 202 2.30 -8.05 29.78
N GLN A 203 1.24 -7.47 30.31
CA GLN A 203 0.25 -8.17 31.10
C GLN A 203 -0.20 -9.27 30.13
N GLY A 204 0.24 -10.51 30.40
CA GLY A 204 0.63 -11.51 29.41
C GLY A 204 -0.04 -11.37 28.04
N GLU A 205 0.76 -11.26 26.97
CA GLU A 205 0.22 -11.25 25.61
C GLU A 205 -0.81 -12.37 25.48
N PHE A 206 -2.05 -12.02 25.18
CA PHE A 206 -3.10 -13.01 25.05
C PHE A 206 -2.75 -13.95 23.89
N ASP A 207 -2.94 -15.26 24.05
CA ASP A 207 -2.67 -16.25 23.01
C ASP A 207 -3.30 -15.85 21.66
N HIS A 208 -4.46 -15.22 21.71
CA HIS A 208 -5.14 -14.69 20.54
C HIS A 208 -4.35 -13.61 19.78
N ASP A 209 -3.70 -12.68 20.47
CA ASP A 209 -2.90 -11.62 19.84
C ASP A 209 -1.63 -12.20 19.22
N ILE A 210 -1.02 -13.21 19.85
CA ILE A 210 0.10 -13.96 19.29
C ILE A 210 -0.30 -14.61 17.96
N LEU A 211 -1.48 -15.24 17.91
CA LEU A 211 -2.00 -15.87 16.69
C LEU A 211 -2.32 -14.85 15.60
N LEU A 212 -2.86 -13.67 15.96
CA LEU A 212 -3.08 -12.58 15.01
C LEU A 212 -1.77 -12.07 14.42
N LYS A 213 -0.73 -11.85 15.24
CA LYS A 213 0.61 -11.44 14.80
C LYS A 213 1.22 -12.48 13.84
N GLN A 214 1.12 -13.77 14.17
CA GLN A 214 1.61 -14.86 13.32
C GLN A 214 0.86 -14.95 11.98
N ALA A 215 -0.47 -14.82 12.01
CA ALA A 215 -1.28 -14.82 10.79
C ALA A 215 -0.95 -13.63 9.90
N TYR A 216 -0.74 -12.45 10.49
CA TYR A 216 -0.33 -11.24 9.78
C TYR A 216 1.05 -11.40 9.11
N ASP A 217 2.04 -11.95 9.82
CA ASP A 217 3.38 -12.18 9.24
C ASP A 217 3.32 -13.16 8.06
N LYS A 218 2.61 -14.29 8.21
CA LYS A 218 2.39 -15.25 7.11
C LYS A 218 1.69 -14.60 5.92
N TRP A 219 0.73 -13.72 6.16
CA TRP A 219 0.04 -12.99 5.11
C TRP A 219 0.96 -12.01 4.37
N VAL A 220 1.80 -11.25 5.08
CA VAL A 220 2.79 -10.36 4.45
C VAL A 220 3.78 -11.16 3.59
N GLN A 221 4.25 -12.31 4.10
CA GLN A 221 5.11 -13.20 3.31
C GLN A 221 4.40 -13.78 2.08
N ALA A 222 3.11 -14.13 2.20
CA ALA A 222 2.31 -14.59 1.08
C ALA A 222 2.13 -13.48 0.02
N LEU A 223 1.78 -12.25 0.43
CA LEU A 223 1.71 -11.11 -0.49
C LEU A 223 3.03 -10.90 -1.25
N LYS A 224 4.17 -10.99 -0.57
CA LYS A 224 5.49 -10.87 -1.20
C LYS A 224 5.74 -11.97 -2.23
N ARG A 225 5.35 -13.22 -1.92
CA ARG A 225 5.47 -14.36 -2.87
C ARG A 225 4.59 -14.15 -4.10
N GLU A 226 3.40 -13.59 -3.93
CA GLU A 226 2.47 -13.25 -5.02
C GLU A 226 2.85 -11.98 -5.79
N GLY A 227 3.92 -11.28 -5.41
CA GLY A 227 4.29 -10.00 -6.01
C GLY A 227 3.29 -8.87 -5.73
N MET A 228 2.44 -9.03 -4.72
CA MET A 228 1.46 -8.04 -4.31
C MET A 228 2.10 -6.96 -3.43
N LEU A 229 1.72 -5.70 -3.68
CA LEU A 229 2.17 -4.56 -2.89
C LEU A 229 1.41 -4.48 -1.56
N LEU A 230 2.14 -4.48 -0.44
CA LEU A 230 1.56 -4.35 0.91
C LEU A 230 1.06 -2.92 1.19
N THR A 231 1.81 -1.90 0.76
CA THR A 231 1.51 -0.49 1.11
C THR A 231 0.10 -0.04 0.70
N PRO A 232 -0.39 -0.27 -0.53
CA PRO A 232 -1.75 0.09 -0.92
C PRO A 232 -2.82 -0.60 -0.07
N LEU A 233 -2.57 -1.85 0.36
CA LEU A 233 -3.50 -2.58 1.22
C LEU A 233 -3.62 -1.91 2.59
N LEU A 234 -2.50 -1.52 3.19
CA LEU A 234 -2.50 -0.81 4.46
C LEU A 234 -3.11 0.59 4.34
N GLU A 235 -2.88 1.31 3.24
CA GLU A 235 -3.55 2.60 2.97
C GLU A 235 -5.07 2.47 2.89
N MET A 236 -5.59 1.38 2.30
CA MET A 236 -7.04 1.14 2.25
C MET A 236 -7.61 0.66 3.57
N LEU A 237 -6.89 -0.20 4.30
CA LEU A 237 -7.37 -0.87 5.51
C LEU A 237 -7.16 -0.05 6.79
N VAL A 238 -6.00 0.56 6.95
CA VAL A 238 -5.59 1.28 8.17
C VAL A 238 -5.90 2.77 8.06
N ASP A 239 -5.54 3.40 6.94
CA ASP A 239 -5.80 4.84 6.72
C ASP A 239 -7.22 5.11 6.18
N GLU A 240 -7.98 4.04 5.89
CA GLU A 240 -9.31 4.08 5.29
C GLU A 240 -9.35 4.98 4.04
N ARG A 241 -8.31 4.94 3.20
CA ARG A 241 -8.26 5.75 1.97
C ARG A 241 -9.28 5.23 0.96
N PRO A 242 -10.02 6.11 0.27
CA PRO A 242 -10.96 5.69 -0.74
C PRO A 242 -10.26 5.03 -1.93
N LEU A 243 -10.85 3.95 -2.47
CA LEU A 243 -10.26 3.16 -3.57
C LEU A 243 -9.83 4.01 -4.78
N SER A 244 -10.62 5.03 -5.12
CA SER A 244 -10.34 5.93 -6.24
C SER A 244 -9.13 6.85 -6.00
N GLN A 245 -8.83 7.16 -4.74
CA GLN A 245 -7.63 7.92 -4.38
C GLN A 245 -6.40 7.04 -4.50
N VAL A 246 -6.47 5.81 -3.99
CA VAL A 246 -5.37 4.83 -4.10
C VAL A 246 -5.08 4.52 -5.57
N ASP A 247 -6.10 4.29 -6.40
CA ASP A 247 -5.94 4.11 -7.86
C ASP A 247 -5.14 5.26 -8.50
N ARG A 248 -5.45 6.51 -8.13
CA ARG A 248 -4.80 7.73 -8.67
C ARG A 248 -3.37 7.89 -8.18
N GLU A 249 -3.14 7.70 -6.89
CA GLU A 249 -1.83 7.86 -6.23
C GLU A 249 -0.81 6.88 -6.81
N TRP A 250 -1.23 5.63 -7.01
CA TRP A 250 -0.40 4.57 -7.57
C TRP A 250 -0.41 4.54 -9.11
N ARG A 251 -1.12 5.48 -9.77
CA ARG A 251 -1.20 5.61 -11.23
C ARG A 251 -1.68 4.34 -11.95
N HIS A 252 -2.56 3.58 -11.31
CA HIS A 252 -3.15 2.37 -11.90
C HIS A 252 -4.51 2.66 -12.56
N ARG A 253 -4.99 1.69 -13.34
CA ARG A 253 -6.32 1.74 -13.95
C ARG A 253 -7.41 1.76 -12.88
N LYS A 254 -8.53 2.41 -13.18
CA LYS A 254 -9.70 2.47 -12.28
C LYS A 254 -10.14 1.05 -11.89
N GLY A 255 -10.32 0.82 -10.60
CA GLY A 255 -10.74 -0.47 -10.05
C GLY A 255 -9.59 -1.41 -9.70
N TRP A 256 -8.34 -1.05 -9.98
CA TRP A 256 -7.17 -1.84 -9.57
C TRP A 256 -7.11 -2.00 -8.05
N ALA A 257 -7.25 -0.92 -7.28
CA ALA A 257 -7.23 -0.96 -5.82
C ALA A 257 -8.32 -1.87 -5.24
N LYS A 258 -9.49 -1.92 -5.89
CA LYS A 258 -10.59 -2.84 -5.50
C LYS A 258 -10.18 -4.30 -5.66
N SER A 259 -9.67 -4.69 -6.83
CA SER A 259 -9.21 -6.05 -7.08
C SER A 259 -8.06 -6.42 -6.14
N HIS A 260 -7.09 -5.52 -5.99
CA HIS A 260 -5.95 -5.69 -5.11
C HIS A 260 -6.37 -5.92 -3.65
N LEU A 261 -7.34 -5.14 -3.15
CA LEU A 261 -7.93 -5.32 -1.83
C LEU A 261 -8.61 -6.68 -1.68
N TYR A 262 -9.41 -7.08 -2.67
CA TYR A 262 -10.11 -8.35 -2.65
C TYR A 262 -9.13 -9.53 -2.60
N ASP A 263 -8.13 -9.54 -3.49
CA ASP A 263 -7.12 -10.59 -3.57
C ASP A 263 -6.31 -10.69 -2.27
N GLY A 264 -5.95 -9.55 -1.68
CA GLY A 264 -5.23 -9.51 -0.40
C GLY A 264 -6.04 -10.07 0.76
N LEU A 265 -7.34 -9.78 0.81
CA LEU A 265 -8.25 -10.29 1.84
C LEU A 265 -8.56 -11.78 1.64
N GLU A 266 -8.74 -12.24 0.41
CA GLU A 266 -8.95 -13.66 0.10
C GLU A 266 -7.74 -14.50 0.54
N LEU A 267 -6.53 -14.00 0.27
CA LEU A 267 -5.29 -14.63 0.68
C LEU A 267 -5.21 -14.76 2.22
N TYR A 268 -5.57 -13.70 2.96
CA TYR A 268 -5.63 -13.74 4.42
C TYR A 268 -6.65 -14.77 4.92
N CYS A 269 -7.87 -14.78 4.36
CA CYS A 269 -8.91 -15.74 4.73
C CYS A 269 -8.44 -17.19 4.54
N ALA A 270 -7.78 -17.49 3.42
CA ALA A 270 -7.24 -18.82 3.16
C ALA A 270 -6.19 -19.25 4.21
N LEU A 271 -5.26 -18.35 4.54
CA LEU A 271 -4.25 -18.59 5.57
C LEU A 271 -4.88 -18.80 6.95
N ARG A 272 -5.89 -18.00 7.30
CA ARG A 272 -6.59 -18.11 8.58
C ARG A 272 -7.26 -19.48 8.73
N ARG A 273 -7.93 -19.98 7.68
CA ARG A 273 -8.52 -21.33 7.68
C ARG A 273 -7.45 -22.41 7.87
N ALA A 274 -6.31 -22.29 7.18
CA ALA A 274 -5.21 -23.24 7.32
C ALA A 274 -4.63 -23.28 8.75
N LEU A 275 -4.50 -22.11 9.41
CA LEU A 275 -4.05 -22.03 10.80
C LEU A 275 -5.05 -22.65 11.78
N GLN A 276 -6.35 -22.39 11.60
CA GLN A 276 -7.41 -22.98 12.42
C GLN A 276 -7.42 -24.52 12.33
N HIS A 277 -7.22 -25.06 11.13
CA HIS A 277 -7.12 -26.52 10.94
C HIS A 277 -5.93 -27.15 11.66
N ARG A 278 -4.80 -26.44 11.80
CA ARG A 278 -3.65 -26.97 12.55
C ARG A 278 -3.91 -27.00 14.05
N GLN A 279 -4.54 -25.97 14.60
CA GLN A 279 -4.84 -25.92 16.04
C GLN A 279 -5.84 -26.99 16.46
N GLY A 280 -6.84 -27.29 15.63
CA GLY A 280 -7.81 -28.35 15.93
C GLY A 280 -7.23 -29.78 15.90
N ARG A 281 -6.07 -30.01 15.27
CA ARG A 281 -5.43 -31.35 15.21
C ARG A 281 -4.54 -31.67 16.40
N GLY A 282 -4.10 -30.67 17.17
CA GLY A 282 -3.16 -30.84 18.28
C GLY A 282 -3.78 -31.22 19.63
N ILE A 283 -5.11 -31.35 19.70
CA ILE A 283 -5.84 -31.72 20.92
C ILE A 283 -6.46 -33.10 20.70
N LYS A 284 -5.66 -34.15 20.87
CA LYS A 284 -6.13 -35.53 20.99
C LYS A 284 -5.34 -36.26 22.06
#